data_AF-A0A1Y1N9L0-F1
#
_entry.id   AF-A0A1Y1N9L0-F1
#
_cell.length_a   1.000
_cell.length_b   1.000
_cell.length_c   1.000
_cell.angle_alpha   90.00
_cell.angle_beta   90.00
_cell.angle_gamma   90.00
#
_symmetry.space_group_name_H-M   'P 1'
#
loop_
_entity.id
_entity.type
_entity.pdbx_description
1 polymer ?
#
loop_
_entity_poly.entity_id
_entity_poly.type
_entity_poly.pdbx_seq_one_letter_code
_entity_poly.pdbx_strand_id
1 'polypeptide(L)'
;MIGRAGRPQYDTTATAVILTTASDKARYENMLGGSQSVESSLHTHLIEHVNAEVVLHTITDLGVAMEWLTSTFLYIRARKNPKHYGLPAGLNSDQIDNKLLEMCQVEINRLSRSKMLTIDEDVNIAPTPVGSLMAKYYVAFDTMNLFTKVTGHEVLQQILGLIS
;
A
#
# COMPACT_ATOMS: atom_id res chain seq x y z
N MET A 1 -21.01 7.72 -11.83
CA MET A 1 -22.47 7.87 -12.00
C MET A 1 -22.84 9.08 -12.85
N ILE A 2 -22.28 10.27 -12.60
CA ILE A 2 -22.58 11.47 -13.41
C ILE A 2 -22.27 11.33 -14.91
N GLY A 3 -21.20 10.60 -15.27
CA GLY A 3 -20.83 10.37 -16.68
C GLY A 3 -21.82 9.52 -17.48
N ARG A 4 -22.91 9.04 -16.87
CA ARG A 4 -24.02 8.37 -17.57
C ARG A 4 -25.16 9.33 -17.92
N ALA A 5 -25.12 10.58 -17.46
CA ALA A 5 -26.14 11.57 -17.78
C ALA A 5 -25.96 12.06 -19.22
N GLY A 6 -26.99 11.90 -20.04
CA GLY A 6 -27.01 12.30 -21.45
C GLY A 6 -26.57 11.19 -22.40
N ARG A 7 -27.18 11.19 -23.58
CA ARG A 7 -26.86 10.27 -24.67
C ARG A 7 -26.16 11.05 -25.78
N PRO A 8 -24.87 10.78 -26.10
CA PRO A 8 -24.05 11.57 -27.02
C PRO A 8 -24.61 11.79 -28.44
N GLN A 9 -25.66 11.05 -28.84
CA GLN A 9 -26.27 11.13 -30.17
C GLN A 9 -27.72 11.64 -30.16
N TYR A 10 -28.35 11.77 -28.99
CA TYR A 10 -29.78 12.09 -28.88
C TYR A 10 -30.05 13.35 -28.08
N ASP A 11 -29.28 13.58 -27.02
CA ASP A 11 -29.53 14.67 -26.08
C ASP A 11 -28.55 15.82 -26.33
N THR A 12 -29.04 17.06 -26.39
CA THR A 12 -28.19 18.27 -26.52
C THR A 12 -27.65 18.75 -25.19
N THR A 13 -28.34 18.42 -24.10
CA THR A 13 -27.95 18.71 -22.72
C THR A 13 -28.39 17.57 -21.81
N ALA A 14 -27.77 17.45 -20.65
CA ALA A 14 -28.17 16.48 -19.63
C ALA A 14 -28.00 17.08 -18.24
N THR A 15 -28.80 16.59 -17.29
CA THR A 15 -28.76 17.04 -15.90
C THR A 15 -28.56 15.84 -14.99
N ALA A 16 -27.63 15.96 -14.05
CA ALA A 16 -27.45 15.02 -12.96
C ALA A 16 -27.73 15.75 -11.63
N VAL A 17 -28.52 15.13 -10.76
CA VAL A 17 -28.83 15.66 -9.44
C VAL A 17 -28.14 14.79 -8.40
N ILE A 18 -27.34 15.41 -7.54
CA ILE A 18 -26.68 14.74 -6.40
C ILE A 18 -27.43 15.14 -5.13
N LEU A 19 -28.15 14.18 -4.55
CA LEU A 19 -28.80 14.34 -3.24
C LEU A 19 -27.82 13.90 -2.15
N THR A 20 -27.47 14.80 -1.25
CA THR A 20 -26.45 14.55 -0.22
C THR A 20 -26.66 15.42 1.03
N THR A 21 -25.86 15.19 2.05
CA THR A 21 -25.86 15.99 3.29
C THR A 21 -25.20 17.36 3.06
N ALA A 22 -25.51 18.33 3.92
CA ALA A 22 -24.86 19.64 3.85
C ALA A 22 -23.33 19.55 4.01
N SER A 23 -22.85 18.61 4.83
CA SER A 23 -21.42 18.36 5.07
C SER A 23 -20.69 17.82 3.85
N ASP A 24 -21.34 17.01 3.02
CA ASP A 24 -20.71 16.41 1.84
C ASP A 24 -20.82 17.27 0.58
N LYS A 25 -21.65 18.32 0.60
CA LYS A 25 -21.86 19.20 -0.57
C LYS A 25 -20.54 19.70 -1.17
N ALA A 26 -19.65 20.25 -0.34
CA ALA A 26 -18.37 20.78 -0.78
C ALA A 26 -17.47 19.71 -1.43
N ARG A 27 -17.52 18.46 -0.94
CA ARG A 27 -16.78 17.34 -1.53
C ARG A 27 -17.23 17.07 -2.95
N TYR A 28 -18.54 17.04 -3.20
CA TYR A 28 -19.08 16.81 -4.55
C TYR A 28 -18.82 18.00 -5.48
N GLU A 29 -18.92 19.24 -5.01
CA GLU A 29 -18.58 20.43 -5.79
C GLU A 29 -17.10 20.40 -6.23
N ASN A 30 -16.17 20.08 -5.31
CA ASN A 30 -14.75 19.95 -5.63
C ASN A 30 -14.46 18.81 -6.62
N MET A 31 -15.17 17.68 -6.49
CA MET A 31 -15.04 16.55 -7.40
C MET A 31 -15.48 16.92 -8.82
N LEU A 32 -16.57 17.68 -8.97
CA LEU A 32 -17.05 18.16 -10.26
C LEU A 32 -16.15 19.23 -10.87
N GLY A 33 -15.51 20.04 -10.04
CA GLY A 33 -14.50 21.02 -10.48
C GLY A 33 -13.21 20.39 -11.00
N GLY A 34 -13.03 19.07 -10.90
CA GLY A 34 -11.85 18.36 -11.40
C GLY A 34 -10.54 18.78 -10.72
N SER A 35 -10.61 19.52 -9.61
CA SER A 35 -9.46 20.13 -8.93
C SER A 35 -8.86 19.21 -7.87
N GLN A 36 -9.45 18.03 -7.66
CA GLN A 36 -9.03 17.11 -6.61
C GLN A 36 -7.71 16.44 -6.98
N SER A 37 -6.71 16.58 -6.10
CA SER A 37 -5.46 15.85 -6.25
C SER A 37 -5.66 14.38 -5.89
N VAL A 38 -5.16 13.49 -6.74
CA VAL A 38 -5.06 12.05 -6.47
C VAL A 38 -3.76 11.78 -5.71
N GLU A 39 -3.85 11.04 -4.61
CA GLU A 39 -2.73 10.65 -3.76
C GLU A 39 -2.49 9.14 -3.84
N SER A 40 -1.27 8.69 -3.49
CA SER A 40 -0.91 7.28 -3.46
C SER A 40 -1.35 6.62 -2.16
N SER A 41 -1.91 5.42 -2.24
CA SER A 41 -2.20 4.59 -1.06
C SER A 41 -1.19 3.46 -0.86
N LEU A 42 -0.09 3.42 -1.62
CA LEU A 42 0.88 2.32 -1.52
C LEU A 42 1.48 2.20 -0.11
N HIS A 43 1.73 3.33 0.55
CA HIS A 43 2.33 3.40 1.88
C HIS A 43 1.49 2.73 2.98
N THR A 44 0.18 2.55 2.78
CA THR A 44 -0.70 1.93 3.79
C THR A 44 -0.62 0.41 3.81
N HIS A 45 -0.18 -0.22 2.71
CA HIS A 45 -0.02 -1.67 2.56
C HIS A 45 1.38 -2.01 2.03
N LEU A 46 2.37 -1.18 2.40
CA LEU A 46 3.73 -1.28 1.86
C LEU A 46 4.36 -2.63 2.19
N ILE A 47 4.06 -3.18 3.37
CA ILE A 47 4.61 -4.45 3.85
C ILE A 47 4.22 -5.63 2.95
N GLU A 48 2.98 -5.71 2.50
CA GLU A 48 2.53 -6.76 1.59
C GLU A 48 3.23 -6.66 0.24
N HIS A 49 3.37 -5.45 -0.30
CA HIS A 49 4.02 -5.21 -1.58
C HIS A 49 5.51 -5.51 -1.52
N VAL A 50 6.21 -5.06 -0.49
CA VAL A 50 7.63 -5.37 -0.28
C VAL A 50 7.84 -6.89 -0.17
N ASN A 51 7.01 -7.60 0.60
CA ASN A 51 7.10 -9.07 0.67
C ASN A 51 6.91 -9.73 -0.71
N ALA A 52 5.93 -9.28 -1.49
CA ALA A 52 5.69 -9.83 -2.83
C ALA A 52 6.88 -9.59 -3.77
N GLU A 53 7.46 -8.39 -3.77
CA GLU A 53 8.60 -8.06 -4.63
C GLU A 53 9.89 -8.79 -4.23
N VAL A 54 10.08 -9.08 -2.94
CA VAL A 54 11.17 -9.95 -2.46
C VAL A 54 10.95 -11.39 -2.91
N VAL A 55 9.71 -11.91 -2.84
CA VAL A 55 9.36 -13.26 -3.32
C VAL A 55 9.54 -13.39 -4.83
N LEU A 56 9.30 -12.32 -5.59
CA LEU A 56 9.56 -12.25 -7.03
C LEU A 56 11.03 -12.02 -7.38
N HIS A 57 11.91 -11.91 -6.39
CA HIS A 57 13.33 -11.56 -6.55
C HIS A 57 13.58 -10.23 -7.25
N THR A 58 12.61 -9.30 -7.20
CA THR A 58 12.77 -7.93 -7.69
C THR A 58 13.47 -7.06 -6.64
N ILE A 59 13.15 -7.24 -5.36
CA ILE A 59 13.89 -6.61 -4.26
C ILE A 59 14.83 -7.64 -3.65
N THR A 60 16.14 -7.41 -3.80
CA THR A 60 17.20 -8.28 -3.27
C THR A 60 17.96 -7.67 -2.11
N ASP A 61 17.90 -6.35 -1.96
CA ASP A 61 18.58 -5.61 -0.91
C ASP A 61 17.90 -4.24 -0.74
N LEU A 62 18.38 -3.46 0.23
CA LEU A 62 17.79 -2.16 0.55
C LEU A 62 17.99 -1.11 -0.56
N GLY A 63 19.10 -1.17 -1.29
CA GLY A 63 19.38 -0.27 -2.41
C GLY A 63 18.40 -0.51 -3.56
N VAL A 64 18.20 -1.78 -3.93
CA VAL A 64 17.22 -2.17 -4.96
C VAL A 64 15.79 -1.85 -4.52
N ALA A 65 15.48 -1.95 -3.22
CA ALA A 65 14.18 -1.51 -2.69
C ALA A 65 13.92 -0.01 -2.95
N MET A 66 14.97 0.83 -2.91
CA MET A 66 14.83 2.24 -3.26
C MET A 66 14.61 2.48 -4.73
N GLU A 67 15.32 1.78 -5.58
CA GLU A 67 15.10 1.85 -7.02
C GLU A 67 13.65 1.47 -7.36
N TRP A 68 13.15 0.39 -6.77
CA TRP A 68 11.74 0.01 -6.88
C TRP A 68 10.80 1.13 -6.42
N LEU A 69 11.02 1.73 -5.24
CA LEU A 69 10.21 2.83 -4.75
C LEU A 69 10.17 4.02 -5.71
N THR A 70 11.29 4.36 -6.34
CA THR A 70 11.37 5.50 -7.28
C THR A 70 10.47 5.33 -8.50
N SER A 71 10.16 4.08 -8.88
CA SER A 71 9.24 3.76 -9.97
C SER A 71 7.76 3.95 -9.63
N THR A 72 7.42 4.17 -8.35
CA THR A 72 6.04 4.17 -7.87
C THR A 72 5.38 5.55 -7.89
N PHE A 73 4.05 5.56 -7.95
CA PHE A 73 3.28 6.81 -7.77
C PHE A 73 3.46 7.42 -6.37
N LEU A 74 3.78 6.61 -5.36
CA LEU A 74 4.09 7.07 -4.00
C LEU A 74 5.28 8.04 -4.02
N TYR A 75 6.36 7.69 -4.69
CA TYR A 75 7.56 8.53 -4.77
C TYR A 75 7.26 9.91 -5.38
N ILE A 76 6.51 9.92 -6.50
CA ILE A 76 6.11 11.17 -7.17
C ILE A 76 5.26 12.04 -6.23
N ARG A 77 4.30 11.45 -5.52
CA ARG A 77 3.40 12.20 -4.64
C ARG A 77 4.05 12.62 -3.33
N ALA A 78 4.93 11.80 -2.75
CA ALA A 78 5.67 12.14 -1.54
C ALA A 78 6.52 13.39 -1.72
N ARG A 79 7.10 13.60 -2.91
CA ARG A 79 7.84 14.82 -3.26
C ARG A 79 6.95 16.05 -3.46
N LYS A 80 5.70 15.87 -3.91
CA LYS A 80 4.74 16.97 -4.15
C LYS A 80 3.95 17.36 -2.91
N ASN A 81 3.60 16.40 -2.07
CA ASN A 81 2.80 16.59 -0.87
C ASN A 81 3.33 15.73 0.30
N PRO A 82 4.54 16.03 0.83
CA PRO A 82 5.18 15.20 1.86
C PRO A 82 4.32 15.03 3.13
N LYS A 83 3.61 16.11 3.52
CA LYS A 83 2.74 16.13 4.71
C LYS A 83 1.68 15.05 4.70
N HIS A 84 1.14 14.69 3.53
CA HIS A 84 0.13 13.64 3.40
C HIS A 84 0.65 12.27 3.84
N TYR A 85 1.95 12.02 3.65
CA TYR A 85 2.63 10.77 3.96
C TYR A 85 3.34 10.82 5.33
N GLY A 86 2.97 11.76 6.20
CA GLY A 86 3.58 11.92 7.52
C GLY A 86 5.00 12.51 7.50
N LEU A 87 5.47 13.02 6.36
CA LEU A 87 6.78 13.62 6.24
C LEU A 87 6.76 15.11 6.64
N PRO A 88 7.77 15.60 7.38
CA PRO A 88 7.91 17.02 7.69
C PRO A 88 7.88 17.93 6.47
N ALA A 89 7.40 19.17 6.68
CA ALA A 89 7.42 20.19 5.64
C ALA A 89 8.82 20.75 5.41
N GLY A 90 9.14 21.14 4.18
CA GLY A 90 10.41 21.82 3.86
C GLY A 90 11.61 20.90 3.72
N LEU A 91 11.41 19.58 3.67
CA LEU A 91 12.46 18.64 3.32
C LEU A 91 12.92 18.86 1.87
N ASN A 92 14.23 18.73 1.65
CA ASN A 92 14.78 18.65 0.30
C ASN A 92 14.51 17.26 -0.32
N SER A 93 14.76 17.12 -1.62
CA SER A 93 14.52 15.86 -2.34
C SER A 93 15.27 14.67 -1.71
N ASP A 94 16.53 14.85 -1.34
CA ASP A 94 17.36 13.78 -0.77
C ASP A 94 16.86 13.34 0.61
N GLN A 95 16.35 14.27 1.43
CA GLN A 95 15.74 13.98 2.72
C GLN A 95 14.42 13.22 2.57
N ILE A 96 13.63 13.52 1.54
CA ILE A 96 12.41 12.76 1.23
C ILE A 96 12.78 11.33 0.83
N ASP A 97 13.77 11.16 -0.03
CA ASP A 97 14.24 9.83 -0.45
C ASP A 97 14.73 9.01 0.74
N ASN A 98 15.54 9.61 1.63
CA ASN A 98 15.99 8.97 2.86
C ASN A 98 14.81 8.55 3.78
N LYS A 99 13.75 9.35 3.84
CA LYS A 99 12.55 9.02 4.62
C LYS A 99 11.71 7.92 3.98
N LEU A 100 11.59 7.91 2.65
CA LEU A 100 10.96 6.81 1.92
C LEU A 100 11.73 5.51 2.12
N LEU A 101 13.06 5.60 2.11
CA LEU A 101 13.95 4.47 2.40
C LEU A 101 13.74 3.94 3.82
N GLU A 102 13.70 4.84 4.80
CA GLU A 102 13.44 4.49 6.20
C GLU A 102 12.09 3.77 6.36
N MET A 103 11.04 4.23 5.68
CA MET A 103 9.75 3.54 5.68
C MET A 103 9.85 2.12 5.12
N CYS A 104 10.54 1.93 3.99
CA CYS A 104 10.78 0.60 3.43
C CYS A 104 11.57 -0.30 4.38
N GLN A 105 12.64 0.24 4.98
CA GLN A 105 13.50 -0.45 5.93
C GLN A 105 12.72 -0.91 7.17
N VAL A 106 11.79 -0.09 7.67
CA VAL A 106 10.91 -0.45 8.79
C VAL A 106 10.05 -1.67 8.42
N GLU A 107 9.46 -1.69 7.22
CA GLU A 107 8.64 -2.83 6.78
C GLU A 107 9.45 -4.10 6.55
N ILE A 108 10.64 -4.00 5.93
CA ILE A 108 11.57 -5.13 5.78
C ILE A 108 11.94 -5.70 7.15
N ASN A 109 12.23 -4.84 8.14
CA ASN A 109 12.53 -5.27 9.50
C ASN A 109 11.33 -5.93 10.18
N ARG A 110 10.10 -5.47 9.94
CA ARG A 110 8.89 -6.11 10.45
C ARG A 110 8.67 -7.50 9.84
N LEU A 111 8.91 -7.65 8.53
CA LEU A 111 8.86 -8.94 7.85
C LEU A 111 9.94 -9.91 8.34
N SER A 112 11.15 -9.42 8.59
CA SER A 112 12.23 -10.21 9.17
C SER A 112 11.90 -10.69 10.58
N ARG A 113 11.40 -9.80 11.46
CA ARG A 113 10.98 -10.16 12.84
C ARG A 113 9.85 -11.18 12.90
N SER A 114 8.94 -11.16 11.91
CA SER A 114 7.85 -12.13 11.79
C SER A 114 8.24 -13.42 11.07
N LYS A 115 9.53 -13.60 10.75
CA LYS A 115 10.10 -14.75 10.04
C LYS A 115 9.51 -14.96 8.64
N MET A 116 9.05 -13.89 7.99
CA MET A 116 8.55 -13.92 6.61
C MET A 116 9.68 -13.70 5.59
N LEU A 117 10.71 -12.93 5.98
CA LEU A 117 11.94 -12.72 5.21
C LEU A 117 13.17 -13.08 6.06
N THR A 118 14.29 -13.36 5.38
CA THR A 118 15.62 -13.51 6.00
C THR A 118 16.59 -12.50 5.39
N ILE A 119 17.48 -11.99 6.22
CA ILE A 119 18.57 -11.11 5.79
C ILE A 119 19.87 -11.86 6.10
N ASP A 120 20.73 -12.04 5.10
CA ASP A 120 22.02 -12.74 5.25
C ASP A 120 23.12 -11.81 5.78
N GLU A 121 24.33 -12.34 5.96
CA GLU A 121 25.50 -11.59 6.44
C GLU A 121 25.95 -10.50 5.45
N ASP A 122 25.64 -10.68 4.17
CA ASP A 122 25.94 -9.75 3.07
C ASP A 122 24.81 -8.72 2.85
N VAL A 123 23.80 -8.68 3.74
CA VAL A 123 22.63 -7.78 3.69
C VAL A 123 21.70 -8.07 2.51
N ASN A 124 21.80 -9.24 1.89
CA ASN A 124 20.82 -9.69 0.90
C ASN A 124 19.55 -10.18 1.61
N ILE A 125 18.42 -9.85 1.01
CA ILE A 125 17.08 -10.14 1.48
C ILE A 125 16.53 -11.30 0.66
N ALA A 126 16.11 -12.36 1.33
CA ALA A 126 15.53 -13.54 0.71
C ALA A 126 14.17 -13.89 1.33
N PRO A 127 13.23 -14.43 0.53
CA PRO A 127 11.93 -14.87 1.05
C PRO A 127 12.05 -16.19 1.82
N THR A 128 11.25 -16.33 2.88
CA THR A 128 11.03 -17.62 3.53
C THR A 128 9.82 -18.33 2.93
N PRO A 129 9.62 -19.65 3.18
CA PRO A 129 8.39 -20.34 2.77
C PRO A 129 7.11 -19.64 3.28
N VAL A 130 7.14 -19.03 4.48
CA VAL A 130 6.01 -18.29 5.06
C VAL A 130 5.73 -17.01 4.27
N GLY A 131 6.77 -16.23 3.96
CA GLY A 131 6.64 -15.04 3.10
C GLY A 131 6.16 -15.38 1.69
N SER A 132 6.64 -16.49 1.13
CA SER A 132 6.16 -17.02 -0.15
C SER A 132 4.69 -17.40 -0.13
N LEU A 133 4.19 -18.01 0.95
CA LEU A 133 2.76 -18.30 1.11
C LEU A 133 1.93 -17.01 1.18
N MET A 134 2.39 -16.02 1.95
CA MET A 134 1.74 -14.72 2.07
C MET A 134 1.55 -14.06 0.69
N ALA A 135 2.63 -13.99 -0.11
CA ALA A 135 2.59 -13.41 -1.45
C ALA A 135 1.75 -14.24 -2.43
N LYS A 136 1.93 -15.57 -2.42
CA LYS A 136 1.24 -16.47 -3.35
C LYS A 136 -0.28 -16.47 -3.19
N TYR A 137 -0.76 -16.35 -1.96
CA TYR A 137 -2.19 -16.39 -1.64
C TYR A 137 -2.80 -15.02 -1.35
N TYR A 138 -2.05 -13.92 -1.56
CA TYR A 138 -2.51 -12.56 -1.29
C TYR A 138 -3.07 -12.39 0.14
N VAL A 139 -2.37 -12.92 1.13
CA VAL A 139 -2.77 -12.84 2.54
C VAL A 139 -2.19 -11.57 3.14
N ALA A 140 -3.01 -10.80 3.85
CA ALA A 140 -2.55 -9.61 4.59
C ALA A 140 -1.51 -9.98 5.65
N PHE A 141 -0.58 -9.07 5.93
CA PHE A 141 0.53 -9.33 6.86
C PHE A 141 0.04 -9.76 8.24
N ASP A 142 -0.91 -9.04 8.81
CA ASP A 142 -1.43 -9.31 10.15
C ASP A 142 -2.11 -10.68 10.22
N THR A 143 -2.87 -11.06 9.18
CA THR A 143 -3.48 -12.38 9.07
C THR A 143 -2.43 -13.48 8.99
N MET A 144 -1.40 -13.31 8.17
CA MET A 144 -0.33 -14.29 8.07
C MET A 144 0.43 -14.43 9.40
N ASN A 145 0.62 -13.33 10.13
CA ASN A 145 1.23 -13.34 11.46
C ASN A 145 0.34 -13.98 12.54
N LEU A 146 -0.97 -14.08 12.33
CA LEU A 146 -1.84 -14.93 13.16
C LEU A 146 -1.63 -16.41 12.80
N PHE A 147 -1.50 -16.72 11.51
CA PHE A 147 -1.33 -18.10 11.03
C PHE A 147 -0.01 -18.72 11.50
N THR A 148 1.06 -17.92 11.64
CA THR A 148 2.35 -18.41 12.17
C THR A 148 2.29 -18.86 13.64
N LYS A 149 1.23 -18.53 14.38
CA LYS A 149 1.04 -18.94 15.78
C LYS A 149 0.39 -20.32 15.92
N VAL A 150 -0.10 -20.89 14.82
CA VAL A 150 -0.73 -22.22 14.79
C VAL A 150 0.35 -23.30 14.95
N THR A 151 0.15 -24.19 15.91
CA THR A 151 1.10 -25.25 16.31
C THR A 151 0.77 -26.62 15.70
N GLY A 152 -0.44 -26.78 15.14
CA GLY A 152 -0.92 -28.02 14.52
C GLY A 152 -1.75 -28.90 15.46
N HIS A 153 -1.98 -28.49 16.70
CA HIS A 153 -2.79 -29.20 17.70
C HIS A 153 -4.15 -28.54 17.96
N GLU A 154 -4.50 -27.54 17.17
CA GLU A 154 -5.70 -26.75 17.34
C GLU A 154 -6.95 -27.55 16.94
N VAL A 155 -8.01 -27.42 17.74
CA VAL A 155 -9.32 -27.99 17.40
C VAL A 155 -10.03 -27.15 16.35
N LEU A 156 -10.99 -27.75 15.62
CA LEU A 156 -11.74 -27.06 14.55
C LEU A 156 -12.30 -25.69 14.98
N GLN A 157 -12.83 -25.58 16.20
CA GLN A 157 -13.36 -24.32 16.72
C GLN A 157 -12.29 -23.22 16.82
N GLN A 158 -11.06 -23.56 17.17
CA GLN A 158 -9.94 -22.61 17.24
C GLN A 158 -9.49 -22.18 15.84
N ILE A 159 -9.47 -23.10 14.88
CA ILE A 159 -9.18 -22.79 13.47
C ILE A 159 -10.24 -21.86 12.89
N LEU A 160 -11.53 -22.15 13.13
CA LEU A 160 -12.63 -21.30 12.68
C LEU A 160 -12.57 -19.90 13.29
N GLY A 161 -12.25 -19.79 14.59
CA GLY A 161 -12.08 -18.50 15.25
C GLY A 161 -10.86 -17.69 14.78
N LEU A 162 -9.91 -18.33 14.10
CA LEU A 162 -8.71 -17.68 13.56
C LEU A 162 -8.92 -17.20 12.10
N ILE A 163 -9.90 -17.76 11.39
CA ILE A 163 -10.26 -17.39 10.01
C ILE A 163 -11.41 -16.37 9.97
N SER A 164 -12.25 -16.32 11.02
CA SER A 164 -13.38 -15.39 11.15
C SER A 164 -12.94 -13.94 11.40
#